data_AF-A0A1L5P371-F1
#
_entry.id   AF-A0A1L5P371-F1
#
_cell.length_a   1.000
_cell.length_b   1.000
_cell.length_c   1.000
_cell.angle_alpha   90.00
_cell.angle_beta   90.00
_cell.angle_gamma   90.00
#
_symmetry.space_group_name_H-M   'P 1'
#
loop_
_entity.id
_entity.type
_entity.pdbx_description
1 polymer ?
#
loop_
_entity_poly.entity_id
_entity_poly.type
_entity_poly.pdbx_seq_one_letter_code
_entity_poly.pdbx_strand_id
1 'polypeptide(L)' 'MTEMQKSTTGSMDLIWGAAEIAKLIGRSPRATFHMLDTGELPAKKVGGRWVAERNKLLAFFMETAA' A
#
# COMPACT_ATOMS: atom_id res chain seq x y z
N MET A 1 -7.76 34.19 -9.79
CA MET A 1 -7.63 33.05 -8.85
C MET A 1 -7.04 31.90 -9.64
N THR A 2 -5.72 31.80 -9.65
CA THR A 2 -5.00 30.78 -10.42
C THR A 2 -4.84 29.55 -9.54
N GLU A 3 -5.53 28.47 -9.91
CA GLU A 3 -5.39 27.16 -9.29
C GLU A 3 -4.01 26.62 -9.66
N MET A 4 -3.13 26.51 -8.66
CA MET A 4 -1.75 26.10 -8.85
C MET A 4 -1.69 24.58 -9.03
N GLN A 5 -1.51 24.14 -10.27
CA GLN A 5 -1.19 22.75 -10.58
C GLN A 5 0.14 22.36 -9.92
N LYS A 6 0.12 21.30 -9.12
CA LYS A 6 1.32 20.71 -8.52
C LYS A 6 1.92 19.73 -9.53
N SER A 7 2.88 20.19 -10.32
CA SER A 7 3.59 19.40 -11.32
C SER A 7 4.66 18.48 -10.69
N THR A 8 4.41 17.17 -10.80
CA THR A 8 5.30 16.10 -11.26
C THR A 8 6.69 15.91 -10.63
N THR A 9 6.84 14.85 -9.81
CA THR A 9 8.01 13.96 -9.77
C THR A 9 7.59 12.65 -9.08
N GLY A 10 7.42 11.55 -9.83
CA GLY A 10 7.25 10.17 -9.29
C GLY A 10 6.43 10.05 -8.00
N SER A 11 5.15 10.43 -8.04
CA SER A 11 4.26 10.38 -6.88
C SER A 11 4.13 8.93 -6.40
N MET A 12 4.90 8.56 -5.36
CA MET A 12 4.73 7.28 -4.69
C MET A 12 3.34 7.27 -4.06
N ASP A 13 2.44 6.44 -4.59
CA ASP A 13 1.11 6.23 -4.06
C ASP A 13 1.22 5.37 -2.79
N LEU A 14 1.63 6.02 -1.70
CA LEU A 14 1.77 5.40 -0.39
C LEU A 14 0.41 5.28 0.29
N ILE A 15 0.05 4.03 0.60
CA ILE A 15 -1.16 3.67 1.34
C ILE A 15 -0.77 3.47 2.79
N TRP A 16 -1.47 4.19 3.67
CA TRP A 16 -1.20 4.20 5.10
C TRP A 16 -2.28 3.46 5.86
N GLY A 17 -1.86 2.51 6.68
CA GLY A 17 -2.71 1.71 7.56
C GLY A 17 -3.12 0.38 6.96
N ALA A 18 -3.18 -0.64 7.82
CA ALA A 18 -3.58 -1.99 7.42
C ALA A 18 -5.00 -2.03 6.83
N ALA A 19 -5.91 -1.17 7.30
CA ALA A 19 -7.28 -1.10 6.80
C ALA A 19 -7.36 -0.61 5.34
N GLU A 20 -6.57 0.40 4.97
CA GLU A 20 -6.55 0.90 3.58
C GLU A 20 -5.88 -0.10 2.63
N ILE A 21 -4.82 -0.77 3.10
CA ILE A 21 -4.19 -1.87 2.36
C ILE A 21 -5.20 -3.02 2.17
N ALA A 22 -5.99 -3.33 3.20
CA ALA A 22 -7.01 -4.38 3.15
C ALA A 22 -8.08 -4.10 2.10
N LYS A 23 -8.56 -2.85 2.02
CA LYS A 23 -9.48 -2.40 0.98
C LYS A 23 -8.90 -2.58 -0.42
N LEU A 24 -7.60 -2.31 -0.60
CA LEU A 24 -6.94 -2.48 -1.90
C LEU A 24 -6.90 -3.94 -2.35
N ILE A 25 -6.58 -4.87 -1.44
CA ILE A 25 -6.46 -6.30 -1.77
C ILE A 25 -7.77 -7.09 -1.62
N GLY A 26 -8.87 -6.42 -1.24
CA GLY A 26 -10.17 -7.06 -1.03
C GLY A 26 -10.21 -8.05 0.13
N ARG A 27 -9.45 -7.79 1.21
CA ARG A 27 -9.39 -8.67 2.40
C ARG A 27 -9.88 -7.94 3.65
N SER A 28 -10.11 -8.70 4.72
CA SER A 28 -10.48 -8.11 6.00
C SER A 28 -9.27 -7.42 6.66
N PRO A 29 -9.44 -6.28 7.34
CA PRO A 29 -8.34 -5.58 8.01
C PRO A 29 -7.53 -6.45 8.98
N ARG A 30 -8.21 -7.38 9.67
CA ARG A 30 -7.55 -8.31 10.61
C ARG A 30 -6.66 -9.32 9.89
N ALA A 31 -7.13 -9.90 8.79
CA ALA A 31 -6.31 -10.81 7.98
C ALA A 31 -5.13 -10.06 7.36
N THR A 32 -5.36 -8.85 6.83
CA THR A 32 -4.30 -8.01 6.29
C THR A 32 -3.28 -7.63 7.34
N PHE A 33 -3.69 -7.31 8.56
CA PHE A 33 -2.74 -7.05 9.64
C PHE A 33 -1.84 -8.26 9.91
N HIS A 34 -2.42 -9.47 9.98
CA HIS A 34 -1.63 -10.69 10.13
C HIS A 34 -0.63 -10.86 8.98
N MET A 35 -1.06 -10.72 7.72
CA MET A 35 -0.19 -10.83 6.55
C MET A 35 0.93 -9.76 6.53
N LEU A 36 0.64 -8.56 7.03
CA LEU A 36 1.65 -7.51 7.18
C LEU A 36 2.67 -7.87 8.27
N ASP A 37 2.19 -8.41 9.40
CA ASP A 37 3.02 -8.81 10.54
C ASP A 37 3.88 -10.05 10.24
N THR A 38 3.35 -11.00 9.48
CA THR A 38 4.10 -12.19 8.99
C THR A 38 5.02 -11.88 7.81
N GLY A 39 4.89 -10.70 7.19
CA GLY A 39 5.73 -10.27 6.07
C GLY A 39 5.32 -10.86 4.71
N GLU A 40 4.09 -11.36 4.59
CA GLU A 40 3.52 -11.88 3.33
C GLU A 40 3.21 -10.77 2.31
N LEU A 41 3.11 -9.51 2.75
CA LEU A 41 2.84 -8.36 1.89
C LEU A 41 4.04 -7.40 1.83
N PRO A 42 4.35 -6.81 0.67
CA PRO A 42 5.42 -5.84 0.51
C PRO A 42 5.04 -4.48 1.13
N ALA A 43 5.09 -4.39 2.46
CA ALA A 43 4.81 -3.20 3.24
C ALA A 43 5.90 -2.97 4.31
N LYS A 44 5.94 -1.74 4.83
CA LYS A 44 6.90 -1.32 5.85
C LYS A 44 6.18 -0.67 7.02
N LYS A 45 6.64 -0.96 8.25
CA LYS A 45 6.16 -0.29 9.46
C LYS A 45 6.96 1.01 9.66
N VAL A 46 6.28 2.14 9.66
CA VAL A 46 6.86 3.49 9.84
C VAL A 46 6.11 4.21 10.95
N GLY A 47 6.78 4.55 12.04
CA GLY A 47 6.18 5.28 13.16
C GLY A 47 4.98 4.59 13.81
N GLY A 48 4.95 3.25 13.81
CA GLY A 48 3.83 2.47 14.36
C GLY A 48 2.65 2.26 13.41
N ARG A 49 2.69 2.81 12.19
CA ARG A 49 1.68 2.57 11.15
C ARG A 49 2.29 1.77 9.99
N TRP A 50 1.48 0.91 9.37
CA TRP A 50 1.88 0.18 8.16
C TRP A 50 1.77 1.10 6.94
N VAL A 51 2.76 1.01 6.05
CA VAL A 51 2.84 1.77 4.80
C VAL A 51 3.15 0.79 3.67
N ALA A 52 2.30 0.75 2.66
CA ALA A 52 2.57 0.02 1.43
C ALA A 52 2.54 0.98 0.26
N GLU A 53 3.36 0.72 -0.76
CA GLU A 53 3.26 1.45 -2.02
C GLU A 53 2.32 0.66 -2.95
N ARG A 54 1.35 1.36 -3.55
CA ARG A 54 0.27 0.75 -4.34
C ARG A 54 0.82 -0.10 -5.48
N ASN A 55 1.75 0.43 -6.27
CA ASN A 55 2.25 -0.26 -7.46
C ASN A 55 3.09 -1.49 -7.10
N LYS A 56 3.92 -1.43 -6.06
CA LYS A 56 4.67 -2.57 -5.52
C LYS A 56 3.76 -3.66 -5.02
N LEU A 57 2.67 -3.29 -4.32
CA LEU A 57 1.69 -4.26 -3.85
C LEU A 57 1.02 -4.97 -5.03
N LEU A 58 0.60 -4.21 -6.05
CA LEU A 58 0.00 -4.78 -7.27
C LEU A 58 0.99 -5.64 -8.06
N ALA A 59 2.22 -5.15 -8.25
CA ALA A 59 3.29 -5.88 -8.95
C ALA A 59 3.61 -7.21 -8.26
N PHE A 60 3.67 -7.24 -6.92
CA PHE A 60 3.87 -8.47 -6.15
C PHE A 60 2.79 -9.52 -6.44
N PHE A 61 1.53 -9.11 -6.53
CA PHE A 61 0.44 -10.04 -6.88
C PHE A 61 0.41 -10.42 -8.36
N MET A 62 0.79 -9.51 -9.27
CA MET A 62 0.88 -9.81 -10.71
C MET A 62 2.03 -10.76 -11.02
N GLU A 63 3.19 -10.61 -10.38
CA GLU A 63 4.36 -11.47 -10.56
C GLU A 63 4.13 -12.87 -9.98
N THR A 64 3.35 -12.97 -8.89
CA THR A 64 2.94 -14.27 -8.32
C THR A 64 1.95 -15.03 -9.22
N ALA A 65 1.33 -14.37 -10.20
CA ALA A 65 0.35 -14.98 -11.11
C ALA A 65 0.96 -15.47 -12.45
N ALA A 66 2.27 -15.32 -12.65
CA ALA A 66 3.01 -15.81 -13.82
C ALA A 66 3.70 -17.15 -13.54
#